data_AF-A0A523WRV7-F1
#
_entry.id   AF-A0A523WRV7-F1
#
_cell.length_a   1.000
_cell.length_b   1.000
_cell.length_c   1.000
_cell.angle_alpha   90.00
_cell.angle_beta   90.00
_cell.angle_gamma   90.00
#
_symmetry.space_group_name_H-M   'P 1'
#
loop_
_entity.id
_entity.type
_entity.pdbx_description
1 polymer ?
#
loop_
_entity_poly.entity_id
_entity_poly.type
_entity_poly.pdbx_seq_one_letter_code
_entity_poly.pdbx_strand_id
1 'polypeptide(L)'
;MALAPLKAIRFIENKEQRGKERKKELMIVALLAVISLLLSGCFLSGQTSEVTESYLLLQTQGEPEVFVIIDKVKHWIQNSKTAQVLGYDLLKRKIVSLDVLNKYPTGETLNRDPNEPTRQPRAIYFLKPKPYPFKGLRGLLTLKPLPKNAQQVEDLGFNAVMHYGPLVSGWKGNVICRGVSSRNPMILRYTGDELDCRRQDPQVHLDICKRMKKETPDVPVGIVLCSEIGCGLKGTANSIEEYQRKWIEVANQLDVVMISIYPYREDWPNALEKMVEFEKFWRENIKVPIIPIIQAHWGYWGNLTRPNPMEQVKFWVDRGYGYVVYPWRDEKNGVEDMQAEWKKANEWAKQRAGSIPQARPRSMG
;
A
#
# COMPACT_ATOMS: atom_id res chain seq x y z
N MET A 1 34.92 106.26 -33.06
CA MET A 1 34.24 105.58 -31.95
C MET A 1 33.46 104.40 -32.51
N ALA A 2 33.90 103.17 -32.26
CA ALA A 2 33.16 101.96 -32.62
C ALA A 2 33.34 100.92 -31.51
N LEU A 3 32.28 100.73 -30.71
CA LEU A 3 32.20 99.75 -29.63
C LEU A 3 31.06 98.78 -29.97
N ALA A 4 31.40 97.60 -30.48
CA ALA A 4 30.64 96.36 -30.32
C ALA A 4 31.41 95.21 -30.99
N PRO A 5 32.02 94.29 -30.22
CA PRO A 5 31.68 92.87 -30.42
C PRO A 5 31.89 91.99 -29.17
N LEU A 6 31.29 92.32 -28.02
CA LEU A 6 31.36 91.46 -26.81
C LEU A 6 30.01 90.86 -26.37
N LYS A 7 28.87 91.40 -26.85
CA LYS A 7 27.54 90.87 -26.49
C LYS A 7 27.07 89.67 -27.33
N ALA A 8 27.58 89.51 -28.55
CA ALA A 8 27.14 88.42 -29.44
C ALA A 8 27.74 87.05 -29.05
N ILE A 9 29.01 87.01 -28.61
CA ILE A 9 29.71 85.77 -28.27
C ILE A 9 29.10 85.11 -27.01
N ARG A 10 28.78 85.91 -25.99
CA ARG A 10 28.10 85.42 -24.76
C ARG A 10 26.69 84.85 -25.01
N PHE A 11 26.03 85.23 -26.11
CA PHE A 11 24.68 84.76 -26.41
C PHE A 11 24.68 83.40 -27.15
N ILE A 12 25.74 83.11 -27.91
CA ILE A 12 25.89 81.87 -28.67
C ILE A 12 26.32 80.73 -27.73
N GLU A 13 27.31 80.96 -26.85
CA GLU A 13 27.74 79.96 -25.86
C GLU A 13 26.59 79.52 -24.94
N ASN A 14 25.71 80.46 -24.57
CA ASN A 14 24.57 80.23 -23.69
C ASN A 14 23.42 79.44 -24.37
N LYS A 15 23.34 79.44 -25.71
CA LYS A 15 22.41 78.59 -26.47
C LYS A 15 22.93 77.16 -26.62
N GLU A 16 24.23 77.00 -26.85
CA GLU A 16 24.87 75.69 -27.00
C GLU A 16 24.87 74.89 -25.70
N GLN A 17 25.07 75.58 -24.57
CA GLN A 17 25.03 75.00 -23.23
C GLN A 17 23.60 74.55 -22.85
N ARG A 18 22.58 75.36 -23.18
CA ARG A 18 21.16 74.98 -23.03
C ARG A 18 20.74 73.81 -23.93
N GLY A 19 21.33 73.68 -25.12
CA GLY A 19 21.10 72.52 -26.00
C GLY A 19 21.67 71.22 -25.43
N LYS A 20 22.85 71.29 -24.78
CA LYS A 20 23.48 70.14 -24.10
C LYS A 20 22.71 69.73 -22.84
N GLU A 21 22.19 70.68 -22.07
CA GLU A 21 21.35 70.40 -20.89
C GLU A 21 20.03 69.74 -21.29
N ARG A 22 19.33 70.25 -22.32
CA ARG A 22 18.10 69.60 -22.82
C ARG A 22 18.32 68.18 -23.31
N LYS A 23 19.46 67.88 -23.94
CA LYS A 23 19.80 66.50 -24.34
C LYS A 23 20.05 65.59 -23.13
N LYS A 24 20.66 66.11 -22.06
CA LYS A 24 20.82 65.36 -20.80
C LYS A 24 19.48 65.10 -20.13
N GLU A 25 18.59 66.11 -20.07
CA GLU A 25 17.24 65.93 -19.54
C GLU A 25 16.44 64.90 -20.34
N LEU A 26 16.50 64.95 -21.68
CA LEU A 26 15.82 63.97 -22.53
C LEU A 26 16.37 62.56 -22.32
N MET A 27 17.69 62.41 -22.16
CA MET A 27 18.31 61.13 -21.83
C MET A 27 17.88 60.62 -20.46
N ILE A 28 17.79 61.49 -19.46
CA ILE A 28 17.33 61.13 -18.12
C ILE A 28 15.87 60.66 -18.16
N VAL A 29 15.00 61.38 -18.88
CA VAL A 29 13.59 60.99 -19.05
C VAL A 29 13.47 59.66 -19.80
N ALA A 30 14.25 59.45 -20.87
CA ALA A 30 14.26 58.18 -21.60
C ALA A 30 14.77 57.02 -20.73
N LEU A 31 15.81 57.26 -19.94
CA LEU A 31 16.35 56.26 -19.00
C LEU A 31 15.34 55.93 -17.90
N LEU A 32 14.65 56.93 -17.35
CA LEU A 32 13.58 56.72 -16.36
C LEU A 32 12.38 55.98 -16.96
N ALA A 33 12.04 56.22 -18.23
CA ALA A 33 10.99 55.47 -18.93
C ALA A 33 11.39 54.00 -19.15
N VAL A 34 12.64 53.72 -19.53
CA VAL A 34 13.17 52.36 -19.67
C VAL A 34 13.23 51.65 -18.32
N ILE A 35 13.69 52.32 -17.26
CA ILE A 35 13.67 51.78 -15.89
C ILE A 35 12.24 51.51 -15.42
N SER A 36 11.28 52.40 -15.74
CA SER A 36 9.86 52.20 -15.41
C SER A 36 9.25 51.02 -16.19
N LEU A 37 9.63 50.81 -17.44
CA LEU A 37 9.24 49.64 -18.25
C LEU A 37 9.87 48.34 -17.71
N LEU A 38 11.13 48.37 -17.29
CA LEU A 38 11.81 47.22 -16.67
C LEU A 38 11.22 46.88 -15.29
N LEU A 39 10.90 47.89 -14.47
CA LEU A 39 10.22 47.70 -13.19
C LEU A 39 8.79 47.20 -13.39
N SER A 40 8.05 47.70 -14.39
CA SER A 40 6.70 47.21 -14.70
C SER A 40 6.71 45.76 -15.24
N GLY A 41 7.80 45.34 -15.90
CA GLY A 41 8.03 43.95 -16.31
C GLY A 41 8.43 43.00 -15.17
N CYS A 42 9.01 43.52 -14.09
CA CYS A 42 9.38 42.73 -12.91
C CYS A 42 8.25 42.58 -11.87
N PHE A 43 7.15 43.32 -11.97
CA PHE A 43 6.00 43.22 -11.04
C PHE A 43 4.87 42.28 -11.50
N LEU A 44 5.03 41.56 -12.62
CA LEU A 44 4.12 40.47 -13.04
C LEU A 44 4.63 39.06 -12.67
N SER A 45 5.70 38.97 -11.88
CA SER A 45 6.19 37.70 -11.31
C SER A 45 6.37 37.85 -9.80
N GLY A 46 5.27 37.77 -9.05
CA GLY A 46 5.35 37.78 -7.59
C GLY A 46 4.06 38.03 -6.82
N GLN A 47 2.90 38.15 -7.47
CA GLN A 47 1.63 37.90 -6.79
C GLN A 47 1.45 36.38 -6.72
N THR A 48 2.05 35.75 -5.72
CA THR A 48 1.52 34.50 -5.16
C THR A 48 0.16 34.86 -4.58
N SER A 49 -0.85 34.89 -5.44
CA SER A 49 -2.20 34.53 -5.04
C SER A 49 -2.03 33.26 -4.21
N GLU A 50 -2.45 33.27 -2.95
CA GLU A 50 -2.90 32.03 -2.33
C GLU A 50 -4.04 31.54 -3.24
N VAL A 51 -3.66 30.77 -4.25
CA VAL A 51 -4.57 29.85 -4.91
C VAL A 51 -4.97 28.94 -3.77
N THR A 52 -6.14 29.19 -3.18
CA THR A 52 -6.92 28.15 -2.50
C THR A 52 -6.82 26.96 -3.44
N GLU A 53 -5.98 25.97 -3.11
CA GLU A 53 -5.74 24.85 -4.01
C GLU A 53 -7.10 24.19 -4.19
N SER A 54 -7.72 24.40 -5.35
CA SER A 54 -9.01 23.83 -5.74
C SER A 54 -8.92 22.31 -5.87
N TYR A 55 -7.72 21.78 -5.68
CA TYR A 55 -7.41 20.37 -5.78
C TYR A 55 -6.43 19.92 -4.70
N LEU A 56 -6.44 18.61 -4.39
CA LEU A 56 -5.43 17.97 -3.55
C LEU A 56 -4.73 16.87 -4.34
N LEU A 57 -3.40 16.87 -4.37
CA LEU A 57 -2.64 15.76 -4.93
C LEU A 57 -2.31 14.75 -3.84
N LEU A 58 -2.74 13.51 -4.01
CA LEU A 58 -2.55 12.43 -3.05
C LEU A 58 -1.85 11.25 -3.71
N GLN A 59 -0.96 10.59 -2.97
CA GLN A 59 -0.34 9.33 -3.35
C GLN A 59 -0.34 8.41 -2.13
N THR A 60 -0.57 7.12 -2.33
CA THR A 60 -0.47 6.14 -1.26
C THR A 60 0.96 5.70 -1.02
N GLN A 61 1.31 5.44 0.25
CA GLN A 61 2.66 5.01 0.60
C GLN A 61 3.07 3.73 -0.14
N GLY A 62 4.23 3.77 -0.81
CA GLY A 62 4.78 2.63 -1.57
C GLY A 62 4.13 2.41 -2.94
N GLU A 63 3.21 3.29 -3.37
CA GLU A 63 2.48 3.11 -4.61
C GLU A 63 2.81 4.21 -5.64
N PRO A 64 3.07 3.89 -6.92
CA PRO A 64 3.43 4.89 -7.93
C PRO A 64 2.27 5.78 -8.42
N GLU A 65 1.00 5.43 -8.16
CA GLU A 65 -0.15 6.14 -8.71
C GLU A 65 -0.46 7.42 -7.92
N VAL A 66 -0.65 8.53 -8.64
CA VAL A 66 -0.99 9.84 -8.06
C VAL A 66 -2.41 10.22 -8.44
N PHE A 67 -3.17 10.65 -7.45
CA PHE A 67 -4.56 11.07 -7.59
C PHE A 67 -4.68 12.57 -7.36
N VAL A 68 -5.54 13.21 -8.15
CA VAL A 68 -6.00 14.56 -7.88
C VAL A 68 -7.42 14.50 -7.33
N ILE A 69 -7.68 15.23 -6.25
CA ILE A 69 -9.01 15.39 -5.68
C ILE A 69 -9.57 16.71 -6.16
N ILE A 70 -10.65 16.69 -6.93
CA ILE A 70 -11.37 17.88 -7.43
C ILE A 70 -12.83 17.70 -7.02
N ASP A 71 -13.44 18.72 -6.41
CA ASP A 71 -14.84 18.63 -5.94
C ASP A 71 -15.14 17.40 -5.07
N LYS A 72 -14.17 17.00 -4.23
CA LYS A 72 -14.20 15.80 -3.39
C LYS A 72 -14.26 14.47 -4.15
N VAL A 73 -14.00 14.46 -5.45
CA VAL A 73 -13.90 13.26 -6.28
C VAL A 73 -12.42 12.98 -6.57
N LYS A 74 -11.97 11.74 -6.42
CA LYS A 74 -10.60 11.36 -6.78
C LYS A 74 -10.52 10.94 -8.24
N HIS A 75 -9.56 11.52 -8.94
CA HIS A 75 -9.25 11.22 -10.33
C HIS A 75 -7.79 10.75 -10.42
N TRP A 76 -7.53 9.72 -11.21
CA TRP A 76 -6.15 9.26 -11.41
C TRP A 76 -5.46 10.10 -12.48
N ILE A 77 -4.23 10.52 -12.22
CA ILE A 77 -3.36 11.11 -13.24
C ILE A 77 -2.51 9.99 -13.83
N GLN A 78 -2.80 9.57 -15.06
CA GLN A 78 -2.19 8.37 -15.67
C GLN A 78 -0.66 8.42 -15.74
N ASN A 79 -0.08 9.59 -16.03
CA ASN A 79 1.36 9.76 -16.18
C ASN A 79 1.80 11.20 -15.87
N SER A 80 3.10 11.40 -15.63
CA SER A 80 3.66 12.72 -15.27
C SER A 80 3.49 13.76 -16.37
N LYS A 81 3.50 13.35 -17.63
CA LYS A 81 3.25 14.23 -18.78
C LYS A 81 1.84 14.83 -18.71
N THR A 82 0.85 14.01 -18.40
CA THR A 82 -0.54 14.46 -18.19
C THR A 82 -0.61 15.41 -16.99
N ALA A 83 0.11 15.13 -15.90
CA ALA A 83 0.17 16.04 -14.75
C ALA A 83 0.67 17.43 -15.15
N GLN A 84 1.79 17.49 -15.88
CA GLN A 84 2.40 18.74 -16.35
C GLN A 84 1.46 19.52 -17.28
N VAL A 85 0.81 18.85 -18.24
CA VAL A 85 -0.16 19.46 -19.16
C VAL A 85 -1.37 20.03 -18.41
N LEU A 86 -1.81 19.36 -17.35
CA LEU A 86 -2.92 19.80 -16.49
C LEU A 86 -2.51 20.84 -15.44
N GLY A 87 -1.22 21.24 -15.40
CA GLY A 87 -0.71 22.22 -14.45
C GLY A 87 -0.57 21.71 -13.01
N TYR A 88 -0.52 20.39 -12.81
CA TYR A 88 -0.33 19.80 -11.49
C TYR A 88 1.16 19.70 -11.13
N ASP A 89 1.52 20.30 -10.01
CA ASP A 89 2.85 20.14 -9.42
C ASP A 89 2.91 18.86 -8.59
N LEU A 90 3.44 17.78 -9.19
CA LEU A 90 3.59 16.50 -8.53
C LEU A 90 4.45 16.56 -7.27
N LEU A 91 5.31 17.58 -7.08
CA LEU A 91 6.10 17.73 -5.86
C LEU A 91 5.23 18.07 -4.64
N LYS A 92 4.05 18.67 -4.85
CA LYS A 92 3.10 19.01 -3.79
C LYS A 92 2.23 17.84 -3.32
N ARG A 93 2.40 16.65 -3.91
CA ARG A 93 1.60 15.47 -3.54
C ARG A 93 1.82 15.10 -2.07
N LYS A 94 0.73 14.80 -1.37
CA LYS A 94 0.76 14.30 0.00
C LYS A 94 0.74 12.77 0.00
N ILE A 95 1.66 12.17 0.74
CA ILE A 95 1.64 10.73 0.98
C ILE A 95 0.58 10.44 2.06
N VAL A 96 -0.37 9.57 1.74
CA VAL A 96 -1.50 9.21 2.63
C VAL A 96 -1.70 7.70 2.71
N SER A 97 -2.48 7.24 3.68
CA SER A 97 -2.92 5.84 3.71
C SER A 97 -4.01 5.58 2.67
N LEU A 98 -4.17 4.31 2.28
CA LEU A 98 -5.22 3.90 1.37
C LEU A 98 -6.62 4.25 1.91
N ASP A 99 -6.83 4.12 3.23
CA ASP A 99 -8.07 4.51 3.90
C ASP A 99 -8.41 5.99 3.73
N VAL A 100 -7.42 6.89 3.72
CA VAL A 100 -7.66 8.33 3.50
C VAL A 100 -8.05 8.58 2.05
N LEU A 101 -7.33 7.98 1.10
CA LEU A 101 -7.62 8.10 -0.33
C LEU A 101 -9.00 7.51 -0.68
N ASN A 102 -9.41 6.43 -0.02
CA ASN A 102 -10.69 5.76 -0.26
C ASN A 102 -11.90 6.45 0.36
N LYS A 103 -11.74 7.56 1.10
CA LYS A 103 -12.87 8.42 1.52
C LYS A 103 -13.48 9.20 0.37
N TYR A 104 -12.73 9.41 -0.71
CA TYR A 104 -13.20 10.15 -1.87
C TYR A 104 -13.88 9.20 -2.86
N PRO A 105 -15.10 9.52 -3.34
CA PRO A 105 -15.72 8.83 -4.46
C PRO A 105 -14.81 8.87 -5.68
N THR A 106 -14.90 7.82 -6.48
CA THR A 106 -14.05 7.67 -7.63
C THR A 106 -14.63 8.34 -8.87
N GLY A 107 -13.85 9.21 -9.49
CA GLY A 107 -14.09 9.76 -10.81
C GLY A 107 -13.32 9.02 -11.91
N GLU A 108 -13.12 9.72 -13.01
CA GLU A 108 -12.44 9.21 -14.20
C GLU A 108 -10.91 9.22 -14.09
N THR A 109 -10.25 8.46 -14.96
CA THR A 109 -8.82 8.62 -15.26
C THR A 109 -8.61 9.85 -16.13
N LEU A 110 -7.71 10.72 -15.73
CA LEU A 110 -7.23 11.83 -16.54
C LEU A 110 -6.07 11.35 -17.42
N ASN A 111 -6.30 11.35 -18.73
CA ASN A 111 -5.30 11.11 -19.76
C ASN A 111 -5.48 12.15 -20.88
N ARG A 112 -4.39 12.81 -21.28
CA ARG A 112 -4.38 13.80 -22.37
C ARG A 112 -3.48 13.38 -23.53
N ASP A 113 -2.85 12.21 -23.47
CA ASP A 113 -2.04 11.70 -24.57
C ASP A 113 -2.92 10.90 -25.55
N PRO A 114 -3.18 11.40 -26.78
CA PRO A 114 -4.01 10.70 -27.75
C PRO A 114 -3.36 9.40 -28.26
N ASN A 115 -2.05 9.23 -28.07
CA ASN A 115 -1.31 8.04 -28.50
C ASN A 115 -1.21 6.99 -27.40
N GLU A 116 -1.60 7.30 -26.17
CA GLU A 116 -1.59 6.35 -25.06
C GLU A 116 -3.02 5.94 -24.71
N PRO A 117 -3.34 4.63 -24.68
CA PRO A 117 -4.67 4.20 -24.26
C PRO A 117 -4.92 4.63 -22.81
N THR A 118 -6.12 5.13 -22.53
CA THR A 118 -6.53 5.44 -21.15
C THR A 118 -6.56 4.16 -20.34
N ARG A 119 -5.69 4.10 -19.33
CA ARG A 119 -5.61 2.99 -18.39
C ARG A 119 -6.62 3.19 -17.28
N GLN A 120 -7.00 2.10 -16.63
CA GLN A 120 -7.69 2.18 -15.35
C GLN A 120 -6.65 2.14 -14.23
N PRO A 121 -6.86 2.88 -13.13
CA PRO A 121 -5.94 2.85 -12.00
C PRO A 121 -6.12 1.51 -11.29
N ARG A 122 -5.14 1.05 -10.51
CA ARG A 122 -5.21 -0.31 -9.95
C ARG A 122 -6.45 -0.49 -9.07
N ALA A 123 -7.05 -1.68 -9.11
CA ALA A 123 -8.31 -1.99 -8.42
C ALA A 123 -8.29 -1.69 -6.90
N ILE A 124 -7.10 -1.61 -6.30
CA ILE A 124 -6.86 -1.21 -4.90
C ILE A 124 -7.48 0.15 -4.54
N TYR A 125 -7.70 1.04 -5.52
CA TYR A 125 -8.28 2.37 -5.29
C TYR A 125 -9.79 2.46 -5.61
N PHE A 126 -10.40 1.44 -6.24
CA PHE A 126 -11.79 1.52 -6.75
C PHE A 126 -12.77 0.65 -5.98
N LEU A 127 -12.28 -0.23 -5.12
CA LEU A 127 -13.15 -1.06 -4.32
C LEU A 127 -13.61 -0.27 -3.08
N LYS A 128 -14.92 -0.20 -2.87
CA LYS A 128 -15.42 -0.46 -1.52
C LYS A 128 -15.19 -1.96 -1.33
N PRO A 129 -14.09 -2.42 -0.70
CA PRO A 129 -14.02 -3.82 -0.36
C PRO A 129 -15.28 -4.11 0.47
N LYS A 130 -16.01 -5.18 0.12
CA LYS A 130 -16.84 -5.84 1.12
C LYS A 130 -15.99 -5.91 2.39
N PRO A 131 -16.51 -5.55 3.57
CA PRO A 131 -15.72 -5.54 4.78
C PRO A 131 -14.98 -6.87 4.85
N TYR A 132 -13.64 -6.79 4.80
CA TYR A 132 -12.81 -7.99 4.75
C TYR A 132 -13.12 -8.80 6.01
N PRO A 133 -13.68 -10.02 5.89
CA PRO A 133 -14.36 -10.69 7.00
C PRO A 133 -13.41 -11.09 8.13
N PHE A 134 -12.11 -11.11 7.84
CA PHE A 134 -11.05 -11.39 8.81
C PHE A 134 -10.29 -10.13 9.21
N LYS A 135 -10.83 -8.91 8.96
CA LYS A 135 -10.18 -7.66 9.40
C LYS A 135 -10.05 -7.70 10.93
N GLY A 136 -8.83 -7.50 11.42
CA GLY A 136 -8.53 -7.60 12.86
C GLY A 136 -8.37 -9.03 13.39
N LEU A 137 -8.45 -10.06 12.53
CA LEU A 137 -7.93 -11.38 12.87
C LEU A 137 -6.43 -11.26 13.13
N ARG A 138 -6.01 -11.73 14.30
CA ARG A 138 -4.62 -11.83 14.73
C ARG A 138 -4.47 -13.24 15.26
N GLY A 139 -3.96 -14.13 14.42
CA GLY A 139 -3.76 -15.52 14.79
C GLY A 139 -2.31 -15.84 15.07
N LEU A 140 -2.10 -16.94 15.78
CA LEU A 140 -0.82 -17.61 15.88
C LEU A 140 -0.98 -19.07 15.45
N LEU A 141 -0.01 -19.58 14.71
CA LEU A 141 0.11 -20.98 14.38
C LEU A 141 1.13 -21.61 15.33
N THR A 142 0.68 -22.57 16.15
CA THR A 142 1.56 -23.29 17.07
C THR A 142 1.86 -24.69 16.59
N LEU A 143 3.15 -25.01 16.46
CA LEU A 143 3.65 -26.35 16.70
C LEU A 143 3.39 -26.62 18.19
N LYS A 144 2.48 -27.52 18.55
CA LYS A 144 2.23 -27.83 19.98
C LYS A 144 3.58 -28.16 20.67
N PRO A 145 3.81 -27.70 21.92
CA PRO A 145 2.88 -27.02 22.82
C PRO A 145 2.94 -25.48 22.76
N LEU A 146 1.87 -24.82 23.20
CA LEU A 146 1.88 -23.39 23.53
C LEU A 146 2.96 -23.10 24.59
N PRO A 147 3.46 -21.85 24.69
CA PRO A 147 4.33 -21.45 25.80
C PRO A 147 3.73 -21.87 27.13
N LYS A 148 4.53 -22.55 27.98
CA LYS A 148 4.05 -23.18 29.23
C LYS A 148 3.36 -22.20 30.20
N ASN A 149 3.61 -20.90 30.05
CA ASN A 149 3.06 -19.82 30.85
C ASN A 149 1.89 -19.06 30.20
N ALA A 150 1.48 -19.42 28.97
CA ALA A 150 0.30 -18.83 28.34
C ALA A 150 -0.96 -19.56 28.82
N GLN A 151 -1.83 -18.87 29.56
CA GLN A 151 -3.10 -19.42 30.03
C GLN A 151 -4.19 -19.27 28.96
N GLN A 152 -4.09 -18.26 28.08
CA GLN A 152 -4.99 -17.97 26.96
C GLN A 152 -4.25 -17.42 25.73
N VAL A 153 -4.93 -17.30 24.57
CA VAL A 153 -4.32 -16.74 23.33
C VAL A 153 -4.11 -15.23 23.48
N GLU A 154 -5.00 -14.59 24.23
CA GLU A 154 -5.00 -13.19 24.57
C GLU A 154 -3.72 -12.79 25.32
N ASP A 155 -3.18 -13.68 26.16
CA ASP A 155 -1.90 -13.48 26.89
C ASP A 155 -0.70 -13.36 25.93
N LEU A 156 -0.83 -13.93 24.73
CA LEU A 156 0.16 -13.83 23.67
C LEU A 156 -0.08 -12.62 22.77
N GLY A 157 -1.20 -11.93 22.97
CA GLY A 157 -1.65 -10.79 22.18
C GLY A 157 -2.64 -11.16 21.07
N PHE A 158 -2.82 -12.43 20.76
CA PHE A 158 -3.59 -12.87 19.59
C PHE A 158 -5.06 -13.14 19.98
N ASN A 159 -5.94 -13.29 18.98
CA ASN A 159 -7.34 -13.65 19.20
C ASN A 159 -7.75 -14.96 18.51
N ALA A 160 -6.78 -15.64 17.88
CA ALA A 160 -7.01 -16.89 17.19
C ALA A 160 -5.80 -17.82 17.29
N VAL A 161 -6.05 -19.12 17.27
CA VAL A 161 -5.01 -20.15 17.25
C VAL A 161 -5.27 -21.14 16.12
N MET A 162 -4.20 -21.49 15.42
CA MET A 162 -4.14 -22.51 14.39
C MET A 162 -3.29 -23.66 14.92
N HIS A 163 -3.91 -24.83 15.11
CA HIS A 163 -3.23 -25.99 15.70
C HIS A 163 -2.43 -26.74 14.64
N TYR A 164 -1.13 -26.95 14.88
CA TYR A 164 -0.33 -27.89 14.11
C TYR A 164 -0.45 -29.29 14.71
N GLY A 165 -0.71 -30.30 13.87
CA GLY A 165 -0.78 -31.68 14.31
C GLY A 165 -0.93 -32.68 13.15
N PRO A 166 -0.55 -33.95 13.36
CA PRO A 166 -0.59 -34.98 12.33
C PRO A 166 -2.02 -35.29 11.88
N LEU A 167 -2.13 -35.76 10.63
CA LEU A 167 -3.31 -36.36 10.03
C LEU A 167 -3.87 -37.46 10.95
N VAL A 168 -4.93 -37.16 11.71
CA VAL A 168 -5.62 -38.16 12.52
C VAL A 168 -6.52 -39.01 11.61
N SER A 169 -6.61 -40.32 11.86
CA SER A 169 -7.57 -41.20 11.17
C SER A 169 -9.01 -40.66 11.31
N GLY A 170 -9.73 -40.50 10.19
CA GLY A 170 -11.03 -39.80 10.15
C GLY A 170 -10.95 -38.29 9.88
N TRP A 171 -9.86 -37.83 9.27
CA TRP A 171 -9.46 -36.42 9.12
C TRP A 171 -10.54 -35.48 8.56
N LYS A 172 -10.85 -34.44 9.35
CA LYS A 172 -11.83 -33.38 9.08
C LYS A 172 -11.16 -32.04 8.73
N GLY A 173 -9.86 -32.01 8.46
CA GLY A 173 -9.10 -30.77 8.27
C GLY A 173 -8.62 -30.13 9.57
N ASN A 174 -7.88 -29.04 9.42
CA ASN A 174 -7.42 -28.21 10.52
C ASN A 174 -8.38 -27.04 10.79
N VAL A 175 -8.20 -26.37 11.94
CA VAL A 175 -9.09 -25.31 12.42
C VAL A 175 -8.34 -24.08 12.92
N ILE A 176 -8.96 -22.91 12.72
CA ILE A 176 -8.67 -21.69 13.46
C ILE A 176 -9.81 -21.46 14.45
N CYS A 177 -9.51 -21.28 15.73
CA CYS A 177 -10.51 -21.09 16.79
C CYS A 177 -10.26 -19.80 17.58
N ARG A 178 -11.31 -19.21 18.16
CA ARG A 178 -11.20 -18.09 19.12
C ARG A 178 -10.74 -18.58 20.50
N GLY A 179 -9.48 -19.00 20.60
CA GLY A 179 -8.84 -19.40 21.87
C GLY A 179 -8.34 -20.85 21.88
N VAL A 180 -7.68 -21.24 22.99
CA VAL A 180 -6.93 -22.51 23.15
C VAL A 180 -7.74 -23.75 23.54
N SER A 181 -9.03 -23.60 23.85
CA SER A 181 -9.92 -24.72 24.19
C SER A 181 -10.64 -25.26 22.97
N SER A 182 -10.86 -26.59 22.92
CA SER A 182 -11.68 -27.27 21.91
C SER A 182 -13.16 -26.86 21.93
N ARG A 183 -13.60 -26.08 22.94
CA ARG A 183 -14.96 -25.55 23.09
C ARG A 183 -15.17 -24.17 22.47
N ASN A 184 -14.12 -23.55 21.92
CA ASN A 184 -14.21 -22.22 21.34
C ASN A 184 -14.86 -22.22 19.95
N PRO A 185 -15.56 -21.15 19.56
CA PRO A 185 -16.18 -21.08 18.24
C PRO A 185 -15.10 -21.15 17.15
N MET A 186 -15.31 -22.08 16.20
CA MET A 186 -14.47 -22.20 15.01
C MET A 186 -14.64 -20.96 14.13
N ILE A 187 -13.52 -20.40 13.68
CA ILE A 187 -13.44 -19.24 12.78
C ILE A 187 -13.28 -19.70 11.33
N LEU A 188 -12.50 -20.75 11.11
CA LEU A 188 -12.12 -21.25 9.78
C LEU A 188 -11.73 -22.72 9.87
N ARG A 189 -12.09 -23.51 8.85
CA ARG A 189 -11.50 -24.83 8.58
C ARG A 189 -10.60 -24.78 7.35
N TYR A 190 -9.54 -25.56 7.32
CA TYR A 190 -8.67 -25.62 6.16
C TYR A 190 -8.07 -27.00 5.94
N THR A 191 -7.66 -27.29 4.71
CA THR A 191 -7.15 -28.62 4.32
C THR A 191 -5.87 -28.96 5.07
N GLY A 192 -4.80 -28.19 4.99
CA GLY A 192 -3.52 -28.54 5.61
C GLY A 192 -2.62 -27.32 5.78
N ASP A 193 -1.57 -27.45 6.60
CA ASP A 193 -0.47 -26.49 6.59
C ASP A 193 0.40 -26.78 5.36
N GLU A 194 0.60 -25.75 4.53
CA GLU A 194 1.44 -25.75 3.33
C GLU A 194 1.49 -27.09 2.60
N LEU A 195 0.37 -27.42 1.97
CA LEU A 195 0.31 -28.55 1.04
C LEU A 195 1.51 -28.47 0.10
N ASP A 196 2.21 -29.58 -0.12
CA ASP A 196 3.24 -29.62 -1.16
C ASP A 196 2.55 -29.46 -2.51
N CYS A 197 2.33 -28.20 -2.88
CA CYS A 197 1.50 -27.79 -3.98
C CYS A 197 2.06 -28.32 -5.30
N ARG A 198 3.32 -28.79 -5.32
CA ARG A 198 4.06 -29.37 -6.45
C ARG A 198 3.69 -30.83 -6.73
N ARG A 199 3.08 -31.51 -5.76
CA ARG A 199 2.85 -32.98 -5.79
C ARG A 199 1.40 -33.36 -5.61
N GLN A 200 0.55 -32.39 -5.28
CA GLN A 200 -0.84 -32.65 -4.89
C GLN A 200 -1.80 -32.14 -5.96
N ASP A 201 -2.82 -32.93 -6.26
CA ASP A 201 -3.88 -32.52 -7.17
C ASP A 201 -4.77 -31.45 -6.49
N PRO A 202 -4.88 -30.23 -7.06
CA PRO A 202 -5.76 -29.18 -6.53
C PRO A 202 -7.22 -29.66 -6.35
N GLN A 203 -7.70 -30.55 -7.23
CA GLN A 203 -9.08 -31.02 -7.19
C GLN A 203 -9.39 -31.85 -5.94
N VAL A 204 -8.42 -32.65 -5.47
CA VAL A 204 -8.54 -33.42 -4.22
C VAL A 204 -8.79 -32.47 -3.04
N HIS A 205 -8.13 -31.31 -3.01
CA HIS A 205 -8.32 -30.32 -1.96
C HIS A 205 -9.65 -29.60 -2.05
N LEU A 206 -10.11 -29.30 -3.26
CA LEU A 206 -11.44 -28.76 -3.48
C LEU A 206 -12.53 -29.72 -2.95
N ASP A 207 -12.39 -31.02 -3.22
CA ASP A 207 -13.35 -32.02 -2.76
C ASP A 207 -13.34 -32.19 -1.23
N ILE A 208 -12.16 -32.14 -0.62
CA ILE A 208 -12.03 -32.09 0.85
C ILE A 208 -12.73 -30.84 1.40
N CYS A 209 -12.48 -29.65 0.83
CA CYS A 209 -13.13 -28.40 1.25
C CYS A 209 -14.67 -28.47 1.11
N LYS A 210 -15.18 -29.01 0.01
CA LYS A 210 -16.63 -29.21 -0.20
C LYS A 210 -17.23 -30.12 0.87
N ARG A 211 -16.53 -31.20 1.24
CA ARG A 211 -16.94 -32.06 2.35
C ARG A 211 -16.94 -31.31 3.69
N MET A 212 -15.88 -30.56 3.99
CA MET A 212 -15.83 -29.72 5.20
C MET A 212 -17.00 -28.73 5.25
N LYS A 213 -17.30 -28.08 4.13
CA LYS A 213 -18.40 -27.12 4.04
C LYS A 213 -19.76 -27.78 4.29
N LYS A 214 -19.97 -28.99 3.78
CA LYS A 214 -21.19 -29.77 4.04
C LYS A 214 -21.34 -30.13 5.52
N GLU A 215 -20.24 -30.46 6.19
CA GLU A 215 -20.24 -30.80 7.62
C GLU A 215 -20.45 -29.59 8.53
N THR A 216 -19.96 -28.42 8.12
CA THR A 216 -20.07 -27.17 8.88
C THR A 216 -20.44 -26.00 7.95
N PRO A 217 -21.72 -25.88 7.53
CA PRO A 217 -22.15 -24.91 6.53
C PRO A 217 -21.85 -23.46 6.88
N ASP A 218 -21.91 -23.12 8.17
CA ASP A 218 -21.73 -21.77 8.68
C ASP A 218 -20.26 -21.40 8.93
N VAL A 219 -19.33 -22.37 8.82
CA VAL A 219 -17.90 -22.14 9.03
C VAL A 219 -17.23 -21.95 7.67
N PRO A 220 -16.48 -20.85 7.45
CA PRO A 220 -15.65 -20.69 6.27
C PRO A 220 -14.69 -21.87 6.09
N VAL A 221 -14.45 -22.28 4.84
CA VAL A 221 -13.46 -23.29 4.47
C VAL A 221 -12.42 -22.73 3.51
N GLY A 222 -11.17 -23.14 3.69
CA GLY A 222 -10.07 -22.65 2.87
C GLY A 222 -8.91 -23.63 2.74
N ILE A 223 -7.83 -23.13 2.15
CA ILE A 223 -6.56 -23.85 1.97
C ILE A 223 -5.39 -22.94 2.37
N VAL A 224 -4.27 -23.54 2.74
CA VAL A 224 -3.00 -22.82 2.95
C VAL A 224 -2.10 -23.06 1.73
N LEU A 225 -1.65 -21.98 1.12
CA LEU A 225 -0.73 -21.99 -0.03
C LEU A 225 0.55 -21.23 0.31
N CYS A 226 1.66 -21.54 -0.36
CA CYS A 226 2.91 -20.79 -0.20
C CYS A 226 3.00 -19.62 -1.20
N SER A 227 3.62 -18.50 -0.79
CA SER A 227 3.94 -17.24 -1.50
C SER A 227 3.41 -17.10 -2.94
N GLU A 228 4.05 -17.75 -3.91
CA GLU A 228 3.72 -17.63 -5.34
C GLU A 228 2.54 -18.53 -5.78
N ILE A 229 1.77 -19.12 -4.86
CA ILE A 229 0.78 -20.17 -5.15
C ILE A 229 1.49 -21.35 -5.84
N GLY A 230 2.13 -22.21 -5.05
CA GLY A 230 2.82 -23.39 -5.60
C GLY A 230 4.20 -23.74 -5.01
N CYS A 231 4.56 -23.26 -3.81
CA CYS A 231 5.90 -23.49 -3.23
C CYS A 231 7.06 -22.94 -4.08
N GLY A 232 6.86 -21.78 -4.73
CA GLY A 232 7.92 -21.09 -5.48
C GLY A 232 8.33 -21.80 -6.77
N LEU A 233 7.36 -22.34 -7.52
CA LEU A 233 7.61 -22.91 -8.85
C LEU A 233 8.17 -21.83 -9.77
N LYS A 234 9.51 -21.77 -9.89
CA LYS A 234 10.21 -20.99 -10.91
C LYS A 234 10.68 -21.93 -12.01
N GLY A 235 10.23 -21.71 -13.24
CA GLY A 235 10.67 -22.42 -14.44
C GLY A 235 9.90 -21.98 -15.68
N THR A 236 10.49 -22.19 -16.85
CA THR A 236 10.03 -21.72 -18.18
C THR A 236 9.08 -22.69 -18.90
N ALA A 237 8.56 -23.71 -18.21
CA ALA A 237 7.68 -24.70 -18.82
C ALA A 237 6.21 -24.27 -18.69
N ASN A 238 5.47 -24.33 -19.80
CA ASN A 238 4.02 -24.10 -19.87
C ASN A 238 3.23 -24.85 -18.78
N SER A 239 3.75 -25.96 -18.28
CA SER A 239 3.15 -26.78 -17.21
C SER A 239 3.16 -26.11 -15.83
N ILE A 240 4.10 -25.22 -15.53
CA ILE A 240 4.16 -24.51 -14.23
C ILE A 240 3.07 -23.45 -14.16
N GLU A 241 2.88 -22.66 -15.22
CA GLU A 241 1.79 -21.68 -15.31
C GLU A 241 0.43 -22.37 -15.32
N GLU A 242 0.27 -23.46 -16.07
CA GLU A 242 -0.96 -24.23 -16.09
C GLU A 242 -1.31 -24.76 -14.70
N TYR A 243 -0.30 -25.23 -13.96
CA TYR A 243 -0.50 -25.81 -12.64
C TYR A 243 -0.75 -24.76 -11.55
N GLN A 244 -0.07 -23.62 -11.61
CA GLN A 244 -0.38 -22.45 -10.76
C GLN A 244 -1.81 -21.96 -11.02
N ARG A 245 -2.26 -21.94 -12.29
CA ARG A 245 -3.64 -21.59 -12.67
C ARG A 245 -4.67 -22.55 -12.07
N LYS A 246 -4.40 -23.86 -12.03
CA LYS A 246 -5.30 -24.84 -11.38
C LYS A 246 -5.46 -24.54 -9.89
N TRP A 247 -4.38 -24.19 -9.20
CA TRP A 247 -4.47 -23.77 -7.79
C TRP A 247 -5.24 -22.46 -7.61
N ILE A 248 -5.05 -21.47 -8.50
CA ILE A 248 -5.81 -20.22 -8.49
C ILE A 248 -7.31 -20.49 -8.73
N GLU A 249 -7.65 -21.37 -9.67
CA GLU A 249 -9.03 -21.76 -9.97
C GLU A 249 -9.69 -22.43 -8.76
N VAL A 250 -9.00 -23.39 -8.13
CA VAL A 250 -9.49 -24.02 -6.89
C VAL A 250 -9.63 -23.00 -5.77
N ALA A 251 -8.62 -22.15 -5.56
CA ALA A 251 -8.63 -21.13 -4.52
C ALA A 251 -9.84 -20.18 -4.64
N ASN A 252 -10.21 -19.82 -5.86
CA ASN A 252 -11.35 -18.95 -6.14
C ASN A 252 -12.73 -19.61 -5.95
N GLN A 253 -12.78 -20.93 -5.71
CA GLN A 253 -14.01 -21.66 -5.39
C GLN A 253 -14.23 -21.83 -3.86
N LEU A 254 -13.33 -21.31 -3.02
CA LEU A 254 -13.37 -21.46 -1.57
C LEU A 254 -13.91 -20.21 -0.85
N ASP A 255 -14.13 -20.29 0.46
CA ASP A 255 -14.56 -19.12 1.24
C ASP A 255 -13.39 -18.18 1.56
N VAL A 256 -12.17 -18.71 1.64
CA VAL A 256 -10.95 -17.99 2.00
C VAL A 256 -9.71 -18.77 1.57
N VAL A 257 -8.61 -18.06 1.34
CA VAL A 257 -7.28 -18.63 1.12
C VAL A 257 -6.34 -18.09 2.19
N MET A 258 -5.53 -18.95 2.78
CA MET A 258 -4.41 -18.54 3.61
C MET A 258 -3.14 -18.63 2.76
N ILE A 259 -2.29 -17.61 2.80
CA ILE A 259 -1.05 -17.63 2.02
C ILE A 259 0.12 -17.34 2.93
N SER A 260 0.99 -18.33 3.08
CA SER A 260 2.23 -18.22 3.82
C SER A 260 3.27 -17.45 3.02
N ILE A 261 3.92 -16.51 3.69
CA ILE A 261 4.77 -15.52 3.05
C ILE A 261 6.18 -15.67 3.57
N TYR A 262 7.06 -15.96 2.63
CA TYR A 262 8.44 -16.29 2.88
C TYR A 262 9.40 -15.23 2.31
N PRO A 263 9.52 -14.00 2.87
CA PRO A 263 10.47 -13.03 2.35
C PRO A 263 11.95 -13.37 2.66
N TYR A 264 12.24 -14.58 3.16
CA TYR A 264 13.46 -14.93 3.92
C TYR A 264 14.77 -14.94 3.14
N ARG A 265 14.73 -14.75 1.82
CA ARG A 265 15.95 -14.66 1.01
C ARG A 265 16.43 -13.22 0.83
N GLU A 266 15.65 -12.27 1.34
CA GLU A 266 15.88 -10.86 1.17
C GLU A 266 16.08 -10.20 2.54
N ASP A 267 17.08 -9.34 2.64
CA ASP A 267 17.20 -8.43 3.78
C ASP A 267 16.18 -7.30 3.68
N TRP A 268 15.97 -6.58 4.78
CA TRP A 268 15.23 -5.32 4.72
C TRP A 268 16.11 -4.25 4.05
N PRO A 269 15.59 -3.49 3.06
CA PRO A 269 14.18 -3.31 2.68
C PRO A 269 13.63 -4.24 1.58
N ASN A 270 14.47 -5.02 0.89
CA ASN A 270 14.06 -5.86 -0.26
C ASN A 270 12.91 -6.84 0.08
N ALA A 271 12.88 -7.36 1.32
CA ALA A 271 11.78 -8.17 1.84
C ALA A 271 10.41 -7.47 1.70
N LEU A 272 10.35 -6.15 1.92
CA LEU A 272 9.12 -5.36 1.78
C LEU A 272 8.66 -5.29 0.33
N GLU A 273 9.60 -5.10 -0.60
CA GLU A 273 9.31 -5.05 -2.04
C GLU A 273 8.72 -6.38 -2.51
N LYS A 274 9.27 -7.51 -2.05
CA LYS A 274 8.68 -8.84 -2.31
C LYS A 274 7.29 -9.01 -1.73
N MET A 275 7.02 -8.49 -0.54
CA MET A 275 5.67 -8.50 0.01
C MET A 275 4.69 -7.68 -0.85
N VAL A 276 5.11 -6.54 -1.41
CA VAL A 276 4.31 -5.75 -2.37
C VAL A 276 4.04 -6.55 -3.64
N GLU A 277 5.07 -7.19 -4.22
CA GLU A 277 4.92 -8.02 -5.42
C GLU A 277 3.93 -9.17 -5.19
N PHE A 278 4.06 -9.90 -4.08
CA PHE A 278 3.16 -11.00 -3.74
C PHE A 278 1.73 -10.52 -3.52
N GLU A 279 1.54 -9.45 -2.76
CA GLU A 279 0.20 -8.90 -2.49
C GLU A 279 -0.49 -8.47 -3.79
N LYS A 280 0.26 -7.80 -4.68
CA LYS A 280 -0.23 -7.42 -6.01
C LYS A 280 -0.66 -8.64 -6.81
N PHE A 281 0.20 -9.65 -6.92
CA PHE A 281 -0.10 -10.88 -7.63
C PHE A 281 -1.35 -11.56 -7.07
N TRP A 282 -1.49 -11.63 -5.75
CA TRP A 282 -2.68 -12.24 -5.14
C TRP A 282 -3.95 -11.47 -5.41
N ARG A 283 -3.95 -10.14 -5.34
CA ARG A 283 -5.16 -9.35 -5.66
C ARG A 283 -5.60 -9.52 -7.11
N GLU A 284 -4.63 -9.63 -8.02
CA GLU A 284 -4.90 -9.81 -9.43
C GLU A 284 -5.51 -11.19 -9.74
N ASN A 285 -5.16 -12.22 -8.96
CA ASN A 285 -5.50 -13.62 -9.28
C ASN A 285 -6.54 -14.26 -8.33
N ILE A 286 -6.53 -13.90 -7.05
CA ILE A 286 -7.41 -14.45 -6.01
C ILE A 286 -8.55 -13.47 -5.71
N LYS A 287 -9.78 -13.97 -5.81
CA LYS A 287 -11.04 -13.20 -5.72
C LYS A 287 -11.79 -13.43 -4.41
N VAL A 288 -11.29 -14.34 -3.59
CA VAL A 288 -11.80 -14.64 -2.25
C VAL A 288 -10.94 -13.94 -1.19
N PRO A 289 -11.43 -13.76 0.05
CA PRO A 289 -10.61 -13.24 1.15
C PRO A 289 -9.29 -13.99 1.30
N ILE A 290 -8.20 -13.26 1.60
CA ILE A 290 -6.86 -13.82 1.80
C ILE A 290 -6.39 -13.53 3.22
N ILE A 291 -5.95 -14.53 3.98
CA ILE A 291 -5.29 -14.36 5.28
C ILE A 291 -3.78 -14.60 5.10
N PRO A 292 -2.94 -13.55 5.14
CA PRO A 292 -1.49 -13.72 5.15
C PRO A 292 -1.04 -14.49 6.39
N ILE A 293 -0.20 -15.52 6.19
CA ILE A 293 0.57 -16.17 7.25
C ILE A 293 2.00 -15.62 7.19
N ILE A 294 2.42 -14.91 8.24
CA ILE A 294 3.72 -14.24 8.34
C ILE A 294 4.68 -15.03 9.21
N GLN A 295 5.94 -15.10 8.79
CA GLN A 295 6.93 -15.90 9.49
C GLN A 295 7.53 -15.17 10.68
N ALA A 296 7.59 -15.86 11.82
CA ALA A 296 8.23 -15.38 13.03
C ALA A 296 9.66 -15.90 13.25
N HIS A 297 10.05 -16.98 12.59
CA HIS A 297 11.34 -17.66 12.77
C HIS A 297 12.35 -17.33 11.68
N TRP A 298 13.63 -17.30 12.07
CA TRP A 298 14.80 -17.22 11.21
C TRP A 298 15.95 -18.04 11.80
N GLY A 299 17.05 -18.20 11.07
CA GLY A 299 18.20 -18.92 11.57
C GLY A 299 18.97 -19.68 10.49
N TYR A 300 19.97 -20.44 10.94
CA TYR A 300 20.94 -21.12 10.07
C TYR A 300 20.30 -22.20 9.17
N TRP A 301 19.19 -22.79 9.61
CA TRP A 301 18.46 -23.77 8.81
C TRP A 301 17.70 -23.07 7.67
N GLY A 302 18.31 -23.04 6.47
CA GLY A 302 17.65 -22.61 5.23
C GLY A 302 17.98 -21.20 4.73
N ASN A 303 19.03 -20.55 5.25
CA ASN A 303 19.42 -19.16 4.91
C ASN A 303 18.26 -18.18 5.12
N LEU A 304 17.60 -18.26 6.27
CA LEU A 304 16.46 -17.42 6.57
C LEU A 304 16.92 -16.08 7.16
N THR A 305 16.61 -14.97 6.50
CA THR A 305 16.88 -13.63 7.02
C THR A 305 16.01 -13.30 8.23
N ARG A 306 16.54 -12.46 9.11
CA ARG A 306 15.86 -12.02 10.33
C ARG A 306 14.60 -11.21 9.96
N PRO A 307 13.40 -11.56 10.49
CA PRO A 307 12.19 -10.82 10.22
C PRO A 307 12.23 -9.43 10.87
N ASN A 308 11.41 -8.52 10.35
CA ASN A 308 11.05 -7.28 11.04
C ASN A 308 9.56 -7.36 11.43
N PRO A 309 9.23 -7.80 12.66
CA PRO A 309 7.84 -7.98 13.09
C PRO A 309 6.97 -6.74 12.92
N MET A 310 7.50 -5.56 13.26
CA MET A 310 6.74 -4.31 13.21
C MET A 310 6.38 -3.93 11.78
N GLU A 311 7.34 -3.96 10.85
CA GLU A 311 7.09 -3.58 9.46
C GLU A 311 6.19 -4.60 8.74
N GLN A 312 6.32 -5.89 9.04
CA GLN A 312 5.40 -6.90 8.52
C GLN A 312 3.96 -6.69 9.01
N VAL A 313 3.76 -6.45 10.30
CA VAL A 313 2.42 -6.21 10.85
C VAL A 313 1.82 -4.92 10.29
N LYS A 314 2.57 -3.82 10.26
CA LYS A 314 2.13 -2.56 9.64
C LYS A 314 1.69 -2.77 8.20
N PHE A 315 2.50 -3.47 7.41
CA PHE A 315 2.23 -3.72 5.99
C PHE A 315 0.83 -4.31 5.77
N TRP A 316 0.47 -5.35 6.52
CA TRP A 316 -0.82 -6.05 6.38
C TRP A 316 -1.97 -5.26 7.00
N VAL A 317 -1.77 -4.70 8.21
CA VAL A 317 -2.82 -3.97 8.95
C VAL A 317 -3.22 -2.70 8.22
N ASP A 318 -2.27 -1.92 7.71
CA ASP A 318 -2.57 -0.68 6.97
C ASP A 318 -3.23 -0.95 5.60
N ARG A 319 -3.13 -2.19 5.09
CA ARG A 319 -3.83 -2.68 3.89
C ARG A 319 -5.17 -3.35 4.20
N GLY A 320 -5.58 -3.37 5.48
CA GLY A 320 -6.88 -3.86 5.93
C GLY A 320 -6.96 -5.38 6.11
N TYR A 321 -5.84 -6.09 6.06
CA TYR A 321 -5.77 -7.52 6.30
C TYR A 321 -5.76 -7.85 7.80
N GLY A 322 -6.26 -9.03 8.15
CA GLY A 322 -5.86 -9.76 9.34
C GLY A 322 -4.69 -10.68 9.00
N TYR A 323 -4.01 -11.24 9.99
CA TYR A 323 -2.83 -12.07 9.76
C TYR A 323 -2.72 -13.20 10.77
N VAL A 324 -1.93 -14.22 10.42
CA VAL A 324 -1.51 -15.30 11.33
C VAL A 324 0.02 -15.31 11.40
N VAL A 325 0.59 -15.38 12.59
CA VAL A 325 2.04 -15.51 12.80
C VAL A 325 2.42 -16.99 12.88
N TYR A 326 3.40 -17.43 12.08
CA TYR A 326 3.87 -18.81 12.01
C TYR A 326 5.39 -18.96 12.10
N PRO A 327 5.90 -20.00 12.77
CA PRO A 327 5.34 -20.55 13.99
C PRO A 327 5.52 -19.55 15.13
N TRP A 328 4.66 -19.59 16.13
CA TRP A 328 4.86 -18.76 17.34
C TRP A 328 6.09 -19.18 18.15
N ARG A 329 6.47 -20.46 18.06
CA ARG A 329 7.64 -21.06 18.71
C ARG A 329 7.99 -22.39 18.04
N ASP A 330 9.27 -22.63 17.77
CA ASP A 330 9.83 -23.92 17.35
C ASP A 330 11.10 -24.13 18.17
N GLU A 331 11.06 -25.01 19.16
CA GLU A 331 12.19 -25.30 20.04
C GLU A 331 13.30 -26.13 19.35
N LYS A 332 13.21 -26.35 18.03
CA LYS A 332 14.26 -27.05 17.27
C LYS A 332 15.57 -26.25 17.24
N ASN A 333 16.68 -26.98 17.34
CA ASN A 333 18.04 -26.43 17.34
C ASN A 333 18.33 -25.52 16.13
N GLY A 334 18.72 -24.27 16.39
CA GLY A 334 19.21 -23.32 15.38
C GLY A 334 18.16 -22.39 14.76
N VAL A 335 16.93 -22.41 15.28
CA VAL A 335 15.86 -21.46 14.94
C VAL A 335 15.72 -20.41 16.04
N GLU A 336 15.81 -19.14 15.67
CA GLU A 336 15.60 -18.00 16.58
C GLU A 336 14.15 -17.49 16.46
N ASP A 337 13.61 -16.93 17.55
CA ASP A 337 12.29 -16.30 17.60
C ASP A 337 12.34 -14.87 18.20
N MET A 338 11.49 -13.95 17.71
CA MET A 338 11.38 -12.55 18.18
C MET A 338 10.09 -12.35 18.98
N GLN A 339 9.79 -13.25 19.92
CA GLN A 339 8.48 -13.27 20.56
C GLN A 339 8.08 -11.90 21.15
N ALA A 340 9.00 -11.21 21.83
CA ALA A 340 8.73 -9.91 22.44
C ALA A 340 8.37 -8.84 21.40
N GLU A 341 9.07 -8.83 20.26
CA GLU A 341 8.84 -7.89 19.18
C GLU A 341 7.55 -8.20 18.40
N TRP A 342 7.20 -9.48 18.24
CA TRP A 342 5.90 -9.87 17.71
C TRP A 342 4.75 -9.44 18.63
N LYS A 343 4.89 -9.60 19.95
CA LYS A 343 3.92 -9.07 20.92
C LYS A 343 3.78 -7.56 20.78
N LYS A 344 4.90 -6.83 20.71
CA LYS A 344 4.92 -5.37 20.55
C LYS A 344 4.24 -4.92 19.24
N ALA A 345 4.55 -5.57 18.12
CA ALA A 345 3.93 -5.28 16.83
C ALA A 345 2.41 -5.55 16.85
N ASN A 346 2.01 -6.63 17.51
CA ASN A 346 0.60 -6.97 17.65
C ASN A 346 -0.16 -6.01 18.58
N GLU A 347 0.46 -5.53 19.69
CA GLU A 347 -0.12 -4.47 20.53
C GLU A 347 -0.34 -3.17 19.75
N TRP A 348 0.63 -2.78 18.91
CA TRP A 348 0.46 -1.68 17.97
C TRP A 348 -0.74 -1.90 17.05
N ALA A 349 -0.91 -3.10 16.49
CA ALA A 349 -2.05 -3.43 15.64
C ALA A 349 -3.40 -3.33 16.39
N LYS A 350 -3.46 -3.70 17.68
CA LYS A 350 -4.68 -3.54 18.50
C LYS A 350 -5.07 -2.07 18.61
N GLN A 351 -4.10 -1.21 18.95
CA GLN A 351 -4.32 0.23 19.10
C GLN A 351 -4.74 0.87 17.78
N ARG A 352 -4.13 0.43 16.67
CA ARG A 352 -4.49 0.88 15.32
C ARG A 352 -5.92 0.48 14.93
N ALA A 353 -6.35 -0.74 15.27
CA ALA A 353 -7.72 -1.19 15.02
C ALA A 353 -8.77 -0.47 15.89
N GLY A 354 -8.43 -0.14 17.14
CA GLY A 354 -9.32 0.59 18.08
C GLY A 354 -9.48 2.08 17.78
N SER A 355 -8.58 2.68 17.00
CA SER A 355 -8.64 4.09 16.55
C SER A 355 -9.43 4.29 15.26
N ILE A 356 -9.92 3.20 14.64
CA ILE A 356 -10.84 3.25 13.51
C ILE A 356 -12.27 3.19 14.09
N PRO A 357 -13.13 4.21 13.89
CA PRO A 357 -14.50 4.20 14.38
C PRO A 357 -15.19 2.93 13.86
N GLN A 358 -15.57 2.03 14.76
CA GLN A 358 -16.36 0.88 14.36
C GLN A 358 -17.70 1.40 13.86
N ALA A 359 -18.01 1.14 12.59
CA ALA A 359 -19.35 1.35 12.07
C ALA A 359 -20.30 0.54 12.96
N ARG A 360 -21.22 1.24 13.65
CA ARG A 360 -22.21 0.59 14.50
C ARG A 360 -22.90 -0.50 13.67
N PRO A 361 -22.97 -1.75 14.17
CA PRO A 361 -23.76 -2.76 13.48
C PRO A 361 -25.19 -2.20 13.37
N ARG A 362 -25.72 -2.16 12.14
CA ARG A 362 -27.15 -1.92 11.95
C ARG A 362 -27.86 -3.02 12.74
N SER A 363 -28.61 -2.61 13.76
CA SER A 363 -29.61 -3.48 14.39
C SER A 363 -30.48 -4.02 13.28
N MET A 364 -30.40 -5.33 13.02
CA MET A 364 -31.41 -6.00 12.21
C MET A 364 -32.64 -6.09 13.10
N GLY A 365 -33.62 -5.23 12.80
CA GLY A 365 -35.00 -5.37 13.28
C GLY A 365 -35.80 -6.27 12.36
#